data_AF-A0A7S2NSW2-F1
#
_entry.id   AF-A0A7S2NSW2-F1
#
_cell.length_a   1.000
_cell.length_b   1.000
_cell.length_c   1.000
_cell.angle_alpha   90.00
_cell.angle_beta   90.00
_cell.angle_gamma   90.00
#
_symmetry.space_group_name_H-M   'P 1'
#
loop_
_entity.id
_entity.type
_entity.pdbx_description
1 polymer ?
#
loop_
_entity_poly.entity_id
_entity_poly.type
_entity_poly.pdbx_seq_one_letter_code
_entity_poly.pdbx_strand_id
1 'polypeptide(L)'
;VRHDPLFASAAIQRNRIAAPGAAAPLVALSSIAQAPDESLEVSFCFGVGASEGSLVLPAGSTLGDFAARVAEARGVAGGRVHVLEAGRTASDPLRVDTPLVPLP
;
A
#
# COMPACT_ATOMS: atom_id res chain seq x y z
N VAL A 1 -2.86 25.43 -14.23
CA VAL A 1 -1.91 24.43 -14.76
C VAL A 1 -2.72 23.16 -15.03
N ARG A 2 -2.91 22.78 -16.29
CA ARG A 2 -3.65 21.57 -16.67
C ARG A 2 -2.84 20.35 -16.23
N HIS A 3 -3.49 19.41 -15.55
CA HIS A 3 -2.92 18.11 -15.21
C HIS A 3 -2.73 17.31 -16.50
N ASP A 4 -1.56 17.40 -17.13
CA ASP A 4 -1.16 16.50 -18.19
C ASP A 4 -0.77 15.13 -17.58
N PRO A 5 -1.53 14.05 -17.85
CA PRO A 5 -1.22 12.72 -17.33
C PRO A 5 0.09 12.14 -17.89
N LEU A 6 0.67 12.78 -18.91
CA LEU A 6 1.95 12.41 -19.53
C LEU A 6 3.17 12.77 -18.67
N PHE A 7 3.02 13.64 -17.66
CA PHE A 7 4.09 13.98 -16.70
C PHE A 7 3.93 13.28 -15.35
N ALA A 8 3.01 12.32 -15.23
CA ALA A 8 2.96 11.47 -14.07
C ALA A 8 4.27 10.67 -14.02
N SER A 9 5.17 10.98 -13.07
CA SER A 9 6.42 10.24 -12.90
C SER A 9 6.13 8.74 -12.79
N ALA A 10 7.11 7.88 -13.10
CA ALA A 10 6.93 6.43 -12.99
C ALA A 10 6.42 5.99 -11.60
N ALA A 11 6.73 6.76 -10.55
CA ALA A 11 6.20 6.57 -9.20
C ALA A 11 4.67 6.79 -9.12
N ILE A 12 4.14 7.76 -9.85
CA ILE A 12 2.68 8.02 -9.93
C ILE A 12 1.96 6.91 -10.73
N GLN A 13 2.59 6.35 -11.75
CA GLN A 13 2.00 5.25 -12.55
C GLN A 13 1.95 3.92 -11.78
N ARG A 14 2.89 3.70 -10.86
CA ARG A 14 2.91 2.53 -9.96
C ARG A 14 2.14 2.78 -8.67
N ASN A 15 1.58 3.97 -8.48
CA ASN A 15 0.85 4.29 -7.27
C ASN A 15 -0.49 3.56 -7.24
N ARG A 16 -0.56 2.57 -6.35
CA ARG A 16 -1.74 1.74 -6.11
C ARG A 16 -2.50 2.18 -4.86
N ILE A 17 -2.09 3.31 -4.25
CA ILE A 17 -2.81 3.95 -3.16
C ILE A 17 -3.92 4.84 -3.76
N ALA A 18 -5.13 4.64 -3.27
CA ALA A 18 -6.30 5.40 -3.70
C ALA A 18 -6.26 6.84 -3.15
N ALA A 19 -6.68 7.80 -3.96
CA ALA A 19 -6.87 9.19 -3.51
C ALA A 19 -8.17 9.33 -2.71
N PRO A 20 -8.29 10.33 -1.83
CA PRO A 20 -9.56 10.62 -1.15
C PRO A 20 -10.73 10.72 -2.13
N GLY A 21 -11.85 10.05 -1.80
CA GLY A 21 -13.04 10.01 -2.66
C GLY A 21 -12.99 8.98 -3.81
N ALA A 22 -11.86 8.33 -4.06
CA ALA A 22 -11.80 7.24 -5.03
C ALA A 22 -12.48 5.97 -4.50
N ALA A 23 -13.27 5.33 -5.37
CA ALA A 23 -13.85 4.02 -5.08
C ALA A 23 -12.75 2.95 -5.11
N ALA A 24 -12.34 2.50 -3.92
CA ALA A 24 -11.34 1.46 -3.73
C ALA A 24 -11.59 0.74 -2.39
N PRO A 25 -11.21 -0.54 -2.26
CA PRO A 25 -11.30 -1.25 -0.99
C PRO A 25 -10.30 -0.69 0.02
N LEU A 26 -10.65 -0.85 1.29
CA LEU A 26 -9.81 -0.51 2.43
C LEU A 26 -8.87 -1.66 2.77
N VAL A 27 -7.65 -1.33 3.14
CA VAL A 27 -6.61 -2.27 3.58
C VAL A 27 -5.99 -1.70 4.83
N ALA A 28 -6.19 -2.37 5.97
CA ALA A 28 -5.54 -1.98 7.21
C ALA A 28 -4.26 -2.80 7.40
N LEU A 29 -3.14 -2.11 7.52
CA LEU A 29 -1.85 -2.68 7.89
C LEU A 29 -1.88 -2.99 9.39
N SER A 30 -1.86 -4.27 9.74
CA SER A 30 -2.02 -4.76 11.12
C SER A 30 -0.68 -4.91 11.82
N SER A 31 0.30 -5.52 11.16
CA SER A 31 1.65 -5.67 11.69
C SER A 31 2.69 -5.83 10.59
N ILE A 32 3.93 -5.50 10.93
CA ILE A 32 5.11 -5.73 10.09
C ILE A 32 6.16 -6.38 10.99
N ALA A 33 6.74 -7.49 10.55
CA ALA A 33 7.89 -8.13 11.17
C ALA A 33 9.01 -8.25 10.15
N GLN A 34 10.24 -7.97 10.58
CA GLN A 34 11.42 -8.21 9.76
C GLN A 34 11.95 -9.62 10.05
N ALA A 35 12.04 -10.44 9.01
CA ALA A 35 12.59 -11.78 9.09
C ALA A 35 14.13 -11.76 9.07
N PRO A 36 14.80 -12.85 9.49
CA PRO A 36 16.27 -12.94 9.52
C PRO A 36 16.94 -12.86 8.14
N ASP A 37 16.20 -13.16 7.07
CA ASP A 37 16.65 -13.03 5.68
C ASP A 37 16.41 -11.62 5.10
N GLU A 38 16.17 -10.65 6.00
CA GLU A 38 15.85 -9.24 5.72
C GLU A 38 14.50 -9.00 5.05
N SER A 39 13.70 -10.04 4.76
CA SER A 39 12.34 -9.87 4.23
C SER A 39 11.39 -9.28 5.28
N LEU A 40 10.30 -8.70 4.80
CA LEU A 40 9.23 -8.14 5.62
C LEU A 40 8.00 -9.05 5.54
N GLU A 41 7.61 -9.62 6.68
CA GLU A 41 6.33 -10.28 6.84
C GLU A 41 5.28 -9.26 7.27
N VAL A 42 4.29 -9.05 6.41
CA VAL A 42 3.28 -8.02 6.58
C VAL A 42 1.91 -8.66 6.73
N SER A 43 1.23 -8.40 7.85
CA SER A 43 -0.15 -8.83 8.08
C SER A 43 -1.11 -7.67 7.89
N PHE A 44 -2.25 -7.94 7.24
CA PHE A 44 -3.23 -6.90 6.91
C PHE A 44 -4.66 -7.44 6.93
N CYS A 45 -5.61 -6.53 7.13
CA CYS A 45 -7.03 -6.78 6.97
C CYS A 45 -7.54 -6.11 5.69
N PHE A 46 -8.28 -6.86 4.88
CA PHE A 46 -8.84 -6.40 3.61
C PHE A 46 -10.36 -6.23 3.69
N GLY A 47 -10.84 -5.05 3.30
CA GLY A 47 -12.25 -4.66 3.27
C GLY A 47 -12.85 -4.46 4.66
N VAL A 48 -14.11 -4.04 4.68
CA VAL A 48 -14.91 -3.82 5.90
C VAL A 48 -15.27 -5.12 6.64
N GLY A 49 -15.10 -6.27 6.00
CA GLY A 49 -15.30 -7.61 6.60
C GLY A 49 -14.06 -8.19 7.28
N ALA A 50 -12.95 -7.43 7.35
CA ALA A 50 -11.69 -7.82 7.99
C ALA A 50 -11.13 -9.18 7.51
N SER A 51 -11.16 -9.45 6.20
CA SER A 51 -10.46 -10.64 5.68
C SER A 51 -8.97 -10.48 5.92
N GLU A 52 -8.41 -11.29 6.81
CA GLU A 52 -6.99 -11.27 7.12
C GLU A 52 -6.19 -11.83 5.95
N GLY A 53 -4.95 -11.35 5.82
CA GLY A 53 -3.96 -11.90 4.90
C GLY A 53 -2.56 -11.51 5.32
N SER A 54 -1.60 -12.22 4.73
CA SER A 54 -0.18 -11.93 4.89
C SER A 54 0.51 -11.81 3.54
N LEU A 55 1.57 -11.02 3.49
CA LEU A 55 2.48 -10.88 2.36
C LEU A 55 3.91 -10.95 2.87
N VAL A 56 4.79 -11.54 2.07
CA VAL A 56 6.24 -11.39 2.23
C VAL A 56 6.72 -10.39 1.18
N LEU A 57 7.40 -9.35 1.64
CA LEU A 57 7.93 -8.27 0.81
C LEU A 57 9.46 -8.15 1.00
N PRO A 58 10.21 -7.68 0.00
CA PRO A 58 11.63 -7.41 0.16
C PRO A 58 11.93 -6.37 1.26
N ALA A 59 13.13 -6.44 1.83
CA ALA A 59 13.69 -5.37 2.67
C ALA A 59 13.58 -4.01 1.95
N GLY A 60 13.20 -2.96 2.68
CA GLY A 60 13.08 -1.61 2.11
C GLY A 60 11.82 -1.35 1.28
N SER A 61 10.87 -2.29 1.26
CA SER A 61 9.57 -2.07 0.60
C SER A 61 8.81 -0.88 1.19
N THR A 62 8.09 -0.20 0.32
CA THR A 62 7.32 1.01 0.65
C THR A 62 5.83 0.72 0.84
N LEU A 63 5.07 1.70 1.33
CA LEU A 63 3.61 1.65 1.34
C LEU A 63 3.02 1.44 -0.06
N GLY A 64 3.65 2.00 -1.10
CA GLY A 64 3.27 1.79 -2.49
C GLY A 64 3.42 0.33 -2.93
N ASP A 65 4.55 -0.29 -2.59
CA ASP A 65 4.81 -1.70 -2.89
C ASP A 65 3.81 -2.61 -2.18
N PHE A 66 3.54 -2.34 -0.90
CA PHE A 66 2.50 -3.03 -0.14
C PHE A 66 1.13 -2.88 -0.82
N ALA A 67 0.71 -1.66 -1.14
CA ALA A 67 -0.57 -1.40 -1.79
C ALA A 67 -0.70 -2.14 -3.14
N ALA A 68 0.38 -2.16 -3.93
CA ALA A 68 0.42 -2.87 -5.20
C ALA A 68 0.26 -4.38 -5.00
N ARG A 69 1.03 -4.96 -4.09
CA ARG A 69 1.01 -6.40 -3.81
C ARG A 69 -0.32 -6.86 -3.23
N VAL A 70 -0.96 -6.05 -2.38
CA VAL A 70 -2.32 -6.35 -1.89
C VAL A 70 -3.34 -6.27 -3.02
N ALA A 71 -3.29 -5.24 -3.86
CA ALA A 71 -4.21 -5.08 -4.98
C ALA A 71 -4.12 -6.26 -5.96
N GLU A 72 -2.91 -6.73 -6.26
CA GLU A 72 -2.65 -7.92 -7.06
C GLU A 72 -3.17 -9.19 -6.38
N ALA A 73 -2.76 -9.44 -5.13
CA ALA A 73 -3.12 -10.65 -4.39
C ALA A 73 -4.63 -10.82 -4.17
N ARG A 74 -5.37 -9.71 -4.08
CA ARG A 74 -6.82 -9.69 -3.86
C ARG A 74 -7.63 -9.42 -5.14
N GLY A 75 -6.98 -9.31 -6.30
CA GLY A 75 -7.67 -9.11 -7.59
C GLY A 75 -8.53 -7.84 -7.62
N VAL A 76 -8.04 -6.74 -7.05
CA VAL A 76 -8.82 -5.51 -6.90
C VAL A 76 -9.13 -4.88 -8.26
N ALA A 77 -10.41 -4.72 -8.59
CA ALA A 77 -10.84 -4.02 -9.79
C ALA A 77 -10.38 -2.54 -9.76
N GLY A 78 -9.72 -2.07 -10.83
CA GLY A 78 -9.07 -0.76 -10.86
C GLY A 78 -7.71 -0.72 -10.15
N GLY A 79 -7.35 -1.79 -9.42
CA GLY A 79 -6.05 -2.03 -8.83
C GLY A 79 -5.58 -0.92 -7.89
N ARG A 80 -6.48 -0.28 -7.13
CA ARG A 80 -6.11 0.72 -6.12
C ARG A 80 -6.72 0.33 -4.79
N VAL A 81 -6.05 0.66 -3.69
CA VAL A 81 -6.50 0.38 -2.32
C VAL A 81 -6.30 1.60 -1.43
N HIS A 82 -7.19 1.80 -0.47
CA HIS A 82 -6.96 2.74 0.63
C HIS A 82 -6.16 2.03 1.71
N VAL A 83 -4.95 2.50 2.03
CA VAL A 83 -4.15 1.91 3.10
C VAL A 83 -4.46 2.63 4.42
N LEU A 84 -4.61 1.89 5.51
CA LEU A 84 -4.66 2.43 6.88
C LEU A 84 -3.45 1.90 7.65
N GLU A 85 -2.69 2.78 8.27
CA GLU A 85 -1.62 2.41 9.20
C GLU A 85 -2.12 2.60 10.63
N ALA A 86 -1.73 1.72 11.55
CA ALA A 86 -2.08 1.85 12.96
C ALA A 86 -1.68 3.23 13.51
N GLY A 87 -2.65 3.96 14.08
CA GLY A 87 -2.44 5.30 14.65
C GLY A 87 -2.48 6.47 13.64
N ARG A 88 -2.81 6.22 12.35
CA ARG A 88 -2.96 7.28 11.34
C ARG A 88 -4.31 7.19 10.62
N THR A 89 -4.89 8.33 10.29
CA THR A 89 -6.01 8.44 9.34
C THR A 89 -5.52 8.12 7.93
N ALA A 90 -6.41 7.58 7.09
CA ALA A 90 -6.13 6.92 5.80
C ALA A 90 -4.99 7.52 4.95
N SER A 91 -4.21 6.62 4.35
CA SER A 91 -3.00 6.93 3.57
C SER A 91 -3.30 7.88 2.41
N ASP A 92 -2.60 9.00 2.42
CA ASP A 92 -2.48 9.92 1.29
C ASP A 92 -1.70 9.23 0.15
N PRO A 93 -2.18 9.22 -1.10
CA PRO A 93 -1.45 8.66 -2.23
C PRO A 93 -0.05 9.27 -2.43
N LEU A 94 0.24 10.45 -1.89
CA LEU A 94 1.58 11.05 -1.89
C LEU A 94 2.59 10.29 -1.01
N ARG A 95 2.13 9.34 -0.18
CA ARG A 95 2.98 8.55 0.72
C ARG A 95 3.49 7.25 0.10
N VAL A 96 3.37 7.09 -1.23
CA VAL A 96 3.78 5.90 -1.98
C VAL A 96 5.22 5.45 -1.65
N ASP A 97 6.15 6.38 -1.45
CA ASP A 97 7.55 6.09 -1.16
C ASP A 97 7.86 5.95 0.35
N THR A 98 6.85 5.99 1.22
CA THR A 98 7.07 5.83 2.66
C THR A 98 7.57 4.41 2.94
N PRO A 99 8.74 4.21 3.57
CA PRO A 99 9.21 2.89 3.96
C PRO A 99 8.26 2.22 4.96
N LEU A 100 8.00 0.92 4.79
CA LEU A 100 7.21 0.14 5.74
C LEU A 100 7.92 0.02 7.10
N VAL A 101 9.23 -0.18 7.05
CA VAL A 101 10.11 -0.15 8.22
C VAL A 101 11.09 1.02 8.01
N PRO A 102 11.23 1.93 8.99
CA PRO A 102 12.26 2.97 8.93
C PRO A 102 13.64 2.31 8.79
N LEU A 103 14.43 2.77 7.81
CA LEU A 103 15.83 2.34 7.73
C LEU A 103 16.57 2.85 9.00
N PRO A 104 17.45 2.04 9.59
CA PRO A 104 18.27 2.45 10.74
C PRO A 104 19.23 3.59 10.40
#